data_AF-A0A437N4C8-F1
#
_entry.id   AF-A0A437N4C8-F1
#
_cell.length_a   1.000
_cell.length_b   1.000
_cell.length_c   1.000
_cell.angle_alpha   90.00
_cell.angle_beta   90.00
_cell.angle_gamma   90.00
#
_symmetry.space_group_name_H-M   'P 1'
#
loop_
_entity.id
_entity.type
_entity.pdbx_description
1 polymer ?
#
loop_
_entity_poly.entity_id
_entity_poly.type
_entity_poly.pdbx_seq_one_letter_code
_entity_poly.pdbx_strand_id
1 'polypeptide(L)'
;MALIGGAALGWSALKDWHDHHAILINASESLPNWALLVETGRFPARGDYVVFAPGHDPLVIKHFGADPKPFAKITYGVSGDVVTRTGDAVQVNGKTIAHLKPKTHQGEDLVPGPLGTIPPGCIYAGSPHRDGFDSRYAAIGFVCRDRLIGIGTPIL
;
A
#
# COMPACT_ATOMS: atom_id res chain seq x y z
N MET A 1 -44.25 4.51 -18.95
CA MET A 1 -42.93 4.21 -19.54
C MET A 1 -41.84 5.07 -18.88
N ALA A 2 -41.57 4.90 -17.58
CA ALA A 2 -40.52 5.66 -16.88
C ALA A 2 -39.91 4.93 -15.66
N LEU A 3 -40.16 3.63 -15.48
CA LEU A 3 -39.63 2.84 -14.36
C LEU A 3 -38.46 1.92 -14.72
N ILE A 4 -38.21 1.70 -16.02
CA ILE A 4 -37.15 0.81 -16.50
C ILE A 4 -35.77 1.49 -16.44
N GLY A 5 -35.71 2.81 -16.64
CA GLY A 5 -34.46 3.57 -16.62
C GLY A 5 -33.78 3.59 -15.24
N GLY A 6 -34.53 3.82 -14.16
CA GLY A 6 -33.99 3.86 -12.80
C GLY A 6 -33.50 2.50 -12.29
N ALA A 7 -34.22 1.42 -12.62
CA ALA A 7 -33.84 0.06 -12.22
C ALA A 7 -32.61 -0.45 -12.99
N ALA A 8 -32.51 -0.16 -14.29
CA ALA A 8 -31.35 -0.52 -15.10
C ALA A 8 -30.09 0.27 -14.68
N LEU A 9 -30.23 1.58 -14.42
CA LEU A 9 -29.15 2.41 -13.89
C LEU A 9 -28.71 1.93 -12.50
N GLY A 10 -29.66 1.63 -11.61
CA GLY A 10 -29.37 1.07 -10.28
C GLY A 10 -28.67 -0.28 -10.34
N TRP A 11 -29.09 -1.19 -11.21
CA TRP A 11 -28.43 -2.50 -11.40
C TRP A 11 -27.01 -2.37 -11.97
N SER A 12 -26.83 -1.50 -12.96
CA SER A 12 -25.49 -1.24 -13.53
C SER A 12 -24.53 -0.62 -12.51
N ALA A 13 -25.01 0.34 -11.70
CA ALA A 13 -24.23 0.97 -10.64
C ALA A 13 -23.88 -0.01 -9.52
N LEU A 14 -24.79 -0.92 -9.15
CA LEU A 14 -24.52 -1.97 -8.15
C LEU A 14 -23.51 -3.00 -8.65
N LYS A 15 -23.59 -3.38 -9.93
CA LYS A 15 -22.61 -4.28 -10.56
C LYS A 15 -21.23 -3.64 -10.64
N ASP A 16 -21.16 -2.40 -11.08
CA ASP A 16 -19.91 -1.62 -11.14
C ASP A 16 -19.29 -1.48 -9.73
N TRP A 17 -20.11 -1.19 -8.73
CA TRP A 17 -19.67 -1.17 -7.34
C TRP A 17 -19.11 -2.53 -6.88
N HIS A 18 -19.80 -3.63 -7.16
CA HIS A 18 -19.31 -4.98 -6.83
C HIS A 18 -17.97 -5.30 -7.51
N ASP A 19 -17.84 -4.97 -8.80
CA ASP A 19 -16.65 -5.29 -9.60
C ASP A 19 -15.41 -4.50 -9.11
N HIS A 20 -15.61 -3.36 -8.44
CA HIS A 20 -14.55 -2.48 -7.96
C HIS A 20 -14.30 -2.51 -6.45
N HIS A 21 -15.12 -3.20 -5.65
CA HIS A 21 -15.03 -3.18 -4.19
C HIS A 21 -14.78 -4.56 -3.57
N ALA A 22 -13.77 -4.66 -2.71
CA ALA A 22 -13.45 -5.87 -1.93
C ALA A 22 -13.30 -5.58 -0.43
N ILE A 23 -13.55 -6.56 0.43
CA ILE A 23 -13.26 -6.44 1.87
C ILE A 23 -11.98 -7.22 2.17
N LEU A 24 -10.95 -6.54 2.69
CA LEU A 24 -9.74 -7.18 3.21
C LEU A 24 -9.74 -7.13 4.74
N ILE A 25 -9.72 -8.31 5.35
CA ILE A 25 -9.56 -8.47 6.80
C ILE A 25 -8.07 -8.34 7.14
N ASN A 26 -7.72 -7.49 8.10
CA ASN A 26 -6.33 -7.27 8.49
C ASN A 26 -5.81 -8.47 9.28
N ALA A 27 -4.87 -9.22 8.69
CA ALA A 27 -4.25 -10.39 9.31
C ALA A 27 -3.08 -10.05 10.25
N SER A 28 -2.72 -8.76 10.42
CA SER A 28 -1.59 -8.33 11.24
C SER A 28 -1.90 -7.03 12.00
N GLU A 29 -1.21 -6.81 13.12
CA GLU A 29 -1.30 -5.59 13.95
C GLU A 29 -0.72 -4.32 13.29
N SER A 30 -0.40 -4.35 11.99
CA SER A 30 0.25 -3.20 11.34
C SER A 30 -0.66 -1.98 11.13
N LEU A 31 -1.97 -2.16 11.21
CA LEU A 31 -2.99 -1.10 11.15
C LEU A 31 -4.03 -1.32 12.26
N PRO A 32 -4.61 -0.24 12.86
CA PRO A 32 -5.54 -0.36 14.00
C PRO A 32 -6.95 -0.85 13.62
N ASN A 33 -7.22 -1.05 12.33
CA ASN A 33 -8.55 -1.37 11.83
C ASN A 33 -8.71 -2.89 11.65
N TRP A 34 -9.91 -3.44 11.82
CA TRP A 34 -10.15 -4.87 11.63
C TRP A 34 -10.28 -5.25 10.14
N ALA A 35 -10.76 -4.33 9.29
CA ALA A 35 -10.85 -4.52 7.85
C ALA A 35 -10.71 -3.21 7.05
N LEU A 36 -10.51 -3.37 5.74
CA LEU A 36 -10.51 -2.29 4.74
C LEU A 36 -11.54 -2.64 3.65
N LEU A 37 -12.42 -1.69 3.33
CA LEU A 37 -13.18 -1.69 2.08
C LEU A 37 -12.29 -1.12 0.97
N VAL A 38 -11.92 -1.94 0.00
CA VAL A 38 -10.94 -1.60 -1.04
C VAL A 38 -11.64 -1.26 -2.34
N GLU A 39 -11.41 -0.05 -2.83
CA GLU A 39 -11.85 0.47 -4.12
C GLU A 39 -10.71 0.34 -5.15
N THR A 40 -10.96 -0.27 -6.31
CA THR A 40 -9.96 -0.39 -7.40
C THR A 40 -10.11 0.73 -8.43
N GLY A 41 -9.13 0.91 -9.33
CA GLY A 41 -9.23 1.85 -10.45
C GLY A 41 -8.84 3.31 -10.15
N ARG A 42 -8.73 3.69 -8.88
CA ARG A 42 -8.22 5.01 -8.46
C ARG A 42 -6.73 4.95 -8.10
N PHE A 43 -5.97 5.98 -8.47
CA PHE A 43 -4.58 6.12 -8.05
C PHE A 43 -4.51 6.70 -6.62
N PRO A 44 -3.67 6.16 -5.71
CA PRO A 44 -3.63 6.60 -4.32
C PRO A 44 -3.21 8.05 -4.14
N ALA A 45 -3.91 8.76 -3.27
CA ALA A 45 -3.52 10.06 -2.75
C ALA A 45 -2.74 9.92 -1.44
N ARG A 46 -2.01 10.95 -1.04
CA ARG A 46 -1.31 10.98 0.24
C ARG A 46 -2.30 10.78 1.38
N GLY A 47 -1.98 9.87 2.30
CA GLY A 47 -2.82 9.51 3.45
C GLY A 47 -3.79 8.37 3.20
N ASP A 48 -4.04 7.99 1.94
CA ASP A 48 -4.88 6.85 1.62
C ASP A 48 -4.27 5.56 2.17
N TYR A 49 -5.11 4.66 2.68
CA TYR A 49 -4.70 3.27 2.82
C TYR A 49 -4.59 2.66 1.42
N VAL A 50 -3.48 2.04 1.11
CA VAL A 50 -3.23 1.42 -0.19
C VAL A 50 -3.06 -0.08 -0.01
N VAL A 51 -3.66 -0.83 -0.92
CA VAL A 51 -3.50 -2.28 -1.04
C VAL A 51 -2.72 -2.59 -2.31
N PHE A 52 -1.66 -3.39 -2.17
CA PHE A 52 -0.76 -3.72 -3.27
C PHE A 52 -0.14 -5.10 -3.16
N ALA A 53 0.31 -5.65 -4.28
CA ALA A 53 1.10 -6.87 -4.31
C ALA A 53 2.55 -6.58 -3.86
N PRO A 54 3.09 -7.27 -2.84
CA PRO A 54 4.41 -6.96 -2.29
C PRO A 54 5.57 -7.28 -3.26
N GLY A 55 5.31 -8.06 -4.31
CA GLY A 55 6.32 -8.52 -5.28
C GLY A 55 6.91 -9.87 -4.90
N HIS A 56 8.06 -10.19 -5.50
CA HIS A 56 8.70 -11.52 -5.42
C HIS A 56 10.16 -11.44 -4.96
N ASP A 57 10.52 -10.39 -4.20
CA ASP A 57 11.84 -10.34 -3.57
C ASP A 57 12.05 -11.59 -2.68
N PRO A 58 13.27 -12.15 -2.58
CA PRO A 58 13.54 -13.33 -1.76
C PRO A 58 13.07 -13.20 -0.30
N LEU A 59 13.14 -12.00 0.31
CA LEU A 59 12.61 -11.77 1.65
C LEU A 59 11.08 -11.85 1.69
N VAL A 60 10.40 -11.34 0.65
CA VAL A 60 8.95 -11.48 0.54
C VAL A 60 8.58 -12.96 0.46
N ILE A 61 9.22 -13.72 -0.43
CA ILE A 61 8.92 -15.15 -0.60
C ILE A 61 9.19 -15.93 0.68
N LYS A 62 10.31 -15.64 1.37
CA LYS A 62 10.68 -16.32 2.60
C LYS A 62 9.66 -16.14 3.72
N HIS A 63 9.13 -14.94 3.91
CA HIS A 63 8.26 -14.61 5.03
C HIS A 63 6.76 -14.75 4.70
N PHE A 64 6.39 -14.68 3.42
CA PHE A 64 4.98 -14.62 2.99
C PHE A 64 4.60 -15.66 1.94
N GLY A 65 5.55 -16.49 1.48
CA GLY A 65 5.34 -17.55 0.49
C GLY A 65 5.47 -17.07 -0.95
N ALA A 66 5.43 -18.03 -1.89
CA ALA A 66 5.56 -17.75 -3.33
C ALA A 66 4.36 -17.00 -3.93
N ASP A 67 3.19 -17.08 -3.29
CA ASP A 67 1.98 -16.33 -3.63
C ASP A 67 1.55 -15.50 -2.40
N PRO A 68 2.24 -14.37 -2.12
CA PRO A 68 2.01 -13.59 -0.92
C PRO A 68 0.66 -12.86 -1.01
N LYS A 69 -0.07 -12.82 0.11
CA LYS A 69 -1.29 -12.01 0.20
C LYS A 69 -0.96 -10.52 0.03
N PRO A 70 -1.91 -9.71 -0.50
CA PRO A 70 -1.72 -8.27 -0.63
C PRO A 70 -1.37 -7.58 0.68
N PHE A 71 -0.54 -6.55 0.60
CA PHE A 71 -0.18 -5.73 1.75
C PHE A 71 -1.05 -4.49 1.79
N ALA A 72 -1.49 -4.13 3.00
CA ALA A 72 -2.13 -2.85 3.28
C ALA A 72 -1.15 -1.92 4.00
N LYS A 73 -1.00 -0.68 3.50
CA LYS A 73 -0.13 0.37 4.03
C LYS A 73 -0.77 1.74 3.87
N ILE A 74 -0.09 2.80 4.31
CA ILE A 74 -0.47 4.20 4.12
C ILE A 74 0.40 4.80 3.00
N THR A 75 -0.21 5.58 2.12
CA THR A 75 0.50 6.33 1.09
C THR A 75 1.16 7.57 1.70
N TYR A 76 2.46 7.49 2.02
CA TYR A 76 3.19 8.63 2.59
C TYR A 76 3.73 9.60 1.54
N GLY A 77 3.99 9.12 0.33
CA GLY A 77 4.47 9.95 -0.79
C GLY A 77 3.88 9.48 -2.11
N VAL A 78 3.70 10.41 -3.03
CA VAL A 78 3.18 10.18 -4.39
C VAL A 78 4.18 10.72 -5.42
N SER A 79 3.92 10.48 -6.70
CA SER A 79 4.79 10.95 -7.79
C SER A 79 5.19 12.41 -7.65
N GLY A 80 6.49 12.69 -7.84
CA GLY A 80 7.06 14.03 -7.72
C GLY A 80 7.57 14.37 -6.30
N ASP A 81 7.09 13.69 -5.27
CA ASP A 81 7.65 13.84 -3.92
C ASP A 81 9.09 13.33 -3.86
N VAL A 82 9.89 13.90 -2.98
CA VAL A 82 11.31 13.54 -2.79
C VAL A 82 11.48 12.75 -1.50
N VAL A 83 12.06 11.56 -1.64
CA VAL A 83 12.43 10.69 -0.51
C VAL A 83 13.90 10.89 -0.18
N THR A 84 14.18 11.26 1.06
CA THR A 84 15.55 11.40 1.58
C THR A 84 15.75 10.53 2.81
N ARG A 85 17.02 10.37 3.21
CA ARG A 85 17.36 9.66 4.43
C ARG A 85 18.52 10.35 5.15
N THR A 86 18.39 10.48 6.47
CA THR A 86 19.43 11.00 7.36
C THR A 86 19.64 9.99 8.47
N GLY A 87 20.76 9.27 8.46
CA GLY A 87 20.93 8.09 9.33
C GLY A 87 19.89 7.02 9.00
N ASP A 88 19.08 6.63 9.99
CA ASP A 88 17.98 5.68 9.82
C ASP A 88 16.62 6.35 9.51
N ALA A 89 16.54 7.68 9.63
CA ALA A 89 15.29 8.43 9.48
C ALA A 89 14.98 8.65 7.99
N VAL A 90 13.89 8.05 7.53
CA VAL A 90 13.35 8.23 6.16
C VAL A 90 12.36 9.39 6.15
N GLN A 91 12.55 10.29 5.19
CA GLN A 91 11.77 11.51 5.07
C GLN A 91 11.14 11.61 3.68
N VAL A 92 9.92 12.13 3.62
CA VAL A 92 9.24 12.52 2.37
C VAL A 92 9.04 14.03 2.40
N ASN A 93 9.61 14.76 1.44
CA ASN A 93 9.63 16.22 1.41
C ASN A 93 10.12 16.83 2.74
N GLY A 94 11.16 16.24 3.34
CA GLY A 94 11.75 16.70 4.61
C GLY A 94 10.98 16.32 5.87
N LYS A 95 9.78 15.72 5.77
CA LYS A 95 9.05 15.20 6.93
C LYS A 95 9.44 13.75 7.21
N THR A 96 9.96 13.45 8.40
CA THR A 96 10.22 12.07 8.83
C THR A 96 8.93 11.28 8.90
N ILE A 97 8.88 10.14 8.19
CA ILE A 97 7.71 9.25 8.14
C ILE A 97 7.98 7.87 8.73
N ALA A 98 9.24 7.46 8.84
CA ALA A 98 9.61 6.17 9.40
C ALA A 98 11.11 6.12 9.75
N HIS A 99 11.49 5.13 10.55
CA HIS A 99 12.89 4.77 10.80
C HIS A 99 13.16 3.35 10.30
N LEU A 100 14.35 3.16 9.74
CA LEU A 100 14.85 1.85 9.35
C LEU A 100 15.31 1.07 10.58
N LYS A 101 15.16 -0.26 10.50
CA LYS A 101 15.95 -1.18 11.31
C LYS A 101 16.84 -2.01 10.40
N PRO A 102 18.03 -2.45 10.87
CA PRO A 102 18.99 -3.13 10.01
C PRO A 102 18.61 -4.57 9.69
N LYS A 103 17.77 -5.21 10.52
CA LYS A 103 17.42 -6.63 10.40
C LYS A 103 15.93 -6.87 10.66
N THR A 104 15.41 -7.94 10.07
CA THR A 104 14.08 -8.50 10.43
C THR A 104 14.10 -9.03 11.88
N HIS A 105 12.96 -9.52 12.35
CA HIS A 105 12.90 -10.26 13.63
C HIS A 105 13.62 -11.62 13.58
N GLN A 106 13.79 -12.20 12.39
CA GLN A 106 14.42 -13.51 12.16
C GLN A 106 15.92 -13.37 11.80
N GLY A 107 16.44 -12.14 11.75
CA GLY A 107 17.87 -11.84 11.64
C GLY A 107 18.38 -11.56 10.23
N GLU A 108 17.54 -11.66 9.20
CA GLU A 108 17.90 -11.30 7.83
C GLU A 108 18.17 -9.79 7.69
N ASP A 109 19.13 -9.44 6.84
CA ASP A 109 19.49 -8.04 6.59
C ASP A 109 18.40 -7.34 5.78
N LEU A 110 18.09 -6.12 6.21
CA LEU A 110 17.12 -5.25 5.55
C LEU A 110 17.84 -4.17 4.76
N VAL A 111 17.91 -4.35 3.44
CA VAL A 111 18.53 -3.37 2.55
C VAL A 111 17.64 -2.12 2.48
N PRO A 112 18.19 -0.91 2.72
CA PRO A 112 17.43 0.32 2.62
C PRO A 112 16.81 0.52 1.23
N GLY A 113 15.59 1.05 1.21
CA GLY A 113 14.82 1.32 0.00
C GLY A 113 15.33 2.51 -0.82
N PRO A 114 14.69 2.76 -1.97
CA PRO A 114 15.07 3.81 -2.90
C PRO A 114 14.90 5.21 -2.30
N LEU A 115 15.79 6.11 -2.72
CA LEU A 115 15.76 7.55 -2.41
C LEU A 115 15.59 8.35 -3.71
N GLY A 116 15.30 9.64 -3.58
CA GLY A 116 15.10 10.55 -4.70
C GLY A 116 13.62 10.76 -5.01
N THR A 117 13.35 11.27 -6.22
CA THR A 117 12.00 11.60 -6.67
C THR A 117 11.19 10.33 -6.93
N ILE A 118 9.98 10.26 -6.39
CA ILE A 118 9.05 9.16 -6.65
C ILE A 118 8.61 9.21 -8.13
N PRO A 119 8.82 8.15 -8.92
CA PRO A 119 8.49 8.16 -10.34
C PRO A 119 7.00 8.36 -10.64
N PRO A 120 6.64 8.81 -11.85
CA PRO A 120 5.26 8.81 -12.34
C PRO A 120 4.57 7.46 -12.15
N GLY A 121 3.38 7.48 -11.56
CA GLY A 121 2.60 6.27 -11.32
C GLY A 121 3.13 5.39 -10.18
N CYS A 122 4.02 5.89 -9.34
CA CYS A 122 4.49 5.19 -8.15
C CYS A 122 4.19 5.97 -6.87
N ILE A 123 4.23 5.26 -5.75
CA ILE A 123 4.03 5.80 -4.41
C ILE A 123 5.09 5.26 -3.44
N TYR A 124 5.26 5.97 -2.33
CA TYR A 124 5.88 5.45 -1.12
C TYR A 124 4.78 4.91 -0.21
N ALA A 125 4.70 3.58 -0.08
CA ALA A 125 3.77 2.91 0.82
C ALA A 125 4.50 2.59 2.14
N GLY A 126 3.94 2.99 3.28
CA GLY A 126 4.57 2.81 4.58
C GLY A 126 3.59 2.56 5.72
N SER A 127 4.12 2.33 6.92
CA SER A 127 3.32 2.23 8.14
C SER A 127 4.05 2.87 9.32
N PRO A 128 3.33 3.34 10.36
CA PRO A 128 3.96 3.88 11.56
C PRO A 128 4.73 2.82 12.37
N HIS A 129 4.37 1.55 12.20
CA HIS A 129 4.96 0.45 12.96
C HIS A 129 6.46 0.30 12.68
N ARG A 130 7.26 0.17 13.75
CA ARG A 130 8.73 0.01 13.65
C ARG A 130 9.12 -1.16 12.76
N ASP A 131 8.39 -2.27 12.85
CA ASP A 131 8.67 -3.48 12.08
C ASP A 131 7.90 -3.58 10.76
N GLY A 132 7.27 -2.49 10.30
CA GLY A 132 6.56 -2.52 9.03
C GLY A 132 7.50 -2.84 7.86
N PHE A 133 7.13 -3.86 7.09
CA PHE A 133 7.83 -4.25 5.88
C PHE A 133 7.15 -3.58 4.68
N ASP A 134 7.76 -2.50 4.20
CA ASP A 134 7.16 -1.53 3.27
C ASP A 134 8.26 -0.76 2.48
N SER A 135 7.92 0.34 1.80
CA SER A 135 8.83 1.08 0.91
C SER A 135 10.11 1.61 1.58
N ARG A 136 10.22 1.52 2.90
CA ARG A 136 11.48 1.67 3.64
C ARG A 136 12.59 0.77 3.12
N TYR A 137 12.26 -0.40 2.59
CA TYR A 137 13.24 -1.43 2.22
C TYR A 137 13.22 -1.71 0.72
N ALA A 138 14.39 -2.06 0.17
CA ALA A 138 14.56 -2.34 -1.25
C ALA A 138 13.68 -3.50 -1.73
N ALA A 139 13.44 -4.48 -0.86
CA ALA A 139 12.57 -5.63 -1.12
C ALA A 139 11.13 -5.24 -1.52
N ILE A 140 10.65 -4.08 -1.05
CA ILE A 140 9.36 -3.54 -1.47
C ILE A 140 9.55 -2.40 -2.48
N GLY A 141 10.44 -1.44 -2.19
CA GLY A 141 10.69 -0.28 -3.05
C GLY A 141 9.48 0.65 -3.20
N PHE A 142 9.51 1.54 -4.18
CA PHE A 142 8.31 2.31 -4.56
C PHE A 142 7.28 1.38 -5.20
N VAL A 143 6.02 1.51 -4.80
CA VAL A 143 4.93 0.70 -5.32
C VAL A 143 4.33 1.41 -6.53
N CYS A 144 4.39 0.78 -7.70
CA CYS A 144 3.94 1.36 -8.96
C CYS A 144 2.63 0.72 -9.43
N ARG A 145 1.99 1.33 -10.45
CA ARG A 145 0.67 0.96 -10.97
C ARG A 145 0.44 -0.54 -11.17
N ASP A 146 1.44 -1.26 -11.64
CA ASP A 146 1.40 -2.71 -11.89
C ASP A 146 1.22 -3.55 -10.62
N ARG A 147 1.62 -3.01 -9.46
CA ARG A 147 1.46 -3.66 -8.15
C ARG A 147 0.29 -3.11 -7.35
N LEU A 148 -0.30 -1.98 -7.74
CA LEU A 148 -1.44 -1.40 -7.05
C LEU A 148 -2.72 -2.20 -7.30
N ILE A 149 -3.40 -2.57 -6.23
CA ILE A 149 -4.68 -3.29 -6.29
C ILE A 149 -5.82 -2.30 -6.07
N GLY A 150 -5.72 -1.47 -5.03
CA GLY A 150 -6.77 -0.48 -4.74
C GLY A 150 -6.48 0.33 -3.48
N ILE A 151 -7.48 1.12 -3.08
CA ILE A 151 -7.44 2.05 -1.97
C ILE A 151 -8.43 1.61 -0.91
N GLY A 152 -7.95 1.44 0.32
CA GLY A 152 -8.74 1.01 1.46
C GLY A 152 -9.41 2.17 2.19
N THR A 153 -10.68 2.01 2.52
CA THR A 153 -11.38 2.78 3.55
C THR A 153 -11.44 1.92 4.82
N PRO A 154 -10.92 2.39 5.96
CA PRO A 154 -10.94 1.62 7.21
C PRO A 154 -12.37 1.38 7.69
N ILE A 155 -12.62 0.15 8.10
CA ILE A 155 -13.84 -0.25 8.80
C ILE A 155 -13.48 -0.32 10.28
N LEU A 156 -14.12 0.53 11.09
CA LEU A 156 -13.94 0.62 12.54
C LEU A 156 -14.73 -0.46 13.27
#